data_AF-A0AAW0K999-F1
#
_entry.id   AF-A0AAW0K999-F1
#
_cell.length_a   1.000
_cell.length_b   1.000
_cell.length_c   1.000
_cell.angle_alpha   90.00
_cell.angle_beta   90.00
_cell.angle_gamma   90.00
#
_symmetry.space_group_name_H-M   'P 1'
#
loop_
_entity.id
_entity.type
_entity.pdbx_description
1 polymer ?
#
loop_
_entity_poly.entity_id
_entity_poly.type
_entity_poly.pdbx_seq_one_letter_code
_entity_poly.pdbx_strand_id
1 'polypeptide(L)'
;MEAGQQVLPGSSRQSYSPSGFQDFSKWESVLKIKEGLLRQKEIVIDRQKQQINHLHERIRDNELRAQHAMLGHYVNYEESYMSSLQPQYENSSVQTPFSEQSLSHPQQEELEQKLASTEKEVSQLNEFLKQRINQFSEEKKKLEEKLKTRDRYINSLKKKCQKEAEQNKEKQRRIETLEKYLADLPTLDDVQSQSLQLQVLEEKNKNLQETLIDTEKKLEEITKQCQEKEMQLLCQKKKEKELVTSVQSLQQKVEKCLEDGIRLPMLDAKQLQSENDNLREQNATASKIIESQQDEINRMILEIQSMQGDLSKEKRTAQSMGEELGRKEGSFQRLTEALLENQRQTRETYSLLDQSQESEQSELQTLRSKWPLFDLTVIDQLFKEMSYCLFDLKALCSILNQRAQGKEPNLSLLLGIRSMNCSPEETENDHSPEAFTKKLSDVCQLRRDIDELRTTISDRYAQDMGDNCVTQ
;
A
#
# COMPACT_ATOMS: atom_id res chain seq x y z
N MET A 1 -5.53 0.77 61.08
CA MET A 1 -4.94 2.12 61.13
C MET A 1 -3.84 2.15 60.10
N GLU A 2 -4.03 2.93 59.03
CA GLU A 2 -3.07 3.02 57.93
C GLU A 2 -2.08 4.17 58.14
N ALA A 3 -0.85 4.01 57.66
CA ALA A 3 0.10 5.11 57.54
C ALA A 3 -0.02 5.71 56.14
N GLY A 4 -0.81 6.78 56.01
CA GLY A 4 -1.09 7.42 54.72
C GLY A 4 0.14 8.09 54.10
N GLN A 5 0.58 7.58 52.95
CA GLN A 5 1.74 8.09 52.21
C GLN A 5 1.34 9.33 51.38
N GLN A 6 1.74 10.53 51.81
CA GLN A 6 1.35 11.77 51.14
C GLN A 6 2.05 11.95 49.79
N VAL A 7 1.25 12.06 48.73
CA VAL A 7 1.68 12.40 47.37
C VAL A 7 1.49 13.91 47.15
N LEU A 8 2.53 14.62 46.69
CA LEU A 8 2.37 16.01 46.27
C LEU A 8 1.62 16.08 44.92
N PRO A 9 0.61 16.96 44.76
CA PRO A 9 -0.09 17.16 43.49
C PRO A 9 0.78 17.92 42.47
N GLY A 10 0.51 17.71 41.18
CA GLY A 10 1.35 18.19 40.09
C GLY A 10 1.39 19.71 39.91
N SER A 11 2.56 20.21 39.49
CA SER A 11 2.71 21.60 39.03
C SER A 11 1.96 21.83 37.70
N SER A 12 1.46 23.05 37.50
CA SER A 12 0.61 23.39 36.36
C SER A 12 1.36 23.39 35.03
N ARG A 13 0.73 22.87 33.97
CA ARG A 13 1.21 23.02 32.59
C ARG A 13 1.08 24.49 32.16
N GLN A 14 2.19 25.23 32.20
CA GLN A 14 2.25 26.59 31.69
C GLN A 14 2.63 26.56 30.21
N SER A 15 1.69 26.96 29.33
CA SER A 15 1.88 26.92 27.88
C SER A 15 2.83 28.03 27.40
N TYR A 16 4.07 27.67 27.07
CA TYR A 16 5.05 28.59 26.53
C TYR A 16 4.68 29.04 25.10
N SER A 17 4.51 30.35 24.93
CA SER A 17 4.45 30.99 23.61
C SER A 17 5.87 31.30 23.10
N PRO A 18 6.13 31.32 21.78
CA PRO A 18 7.50 31.42 21.25
C PRO A 18 8.07 32.85 21.37
N SER A 19 8.91 33.12 22.38
CA SER A 19 9.55 34.44 22.58
C SER A 19 10.75 34.74 21.68
N GLY A 20 11.32 33.71 21.02
CA GLY A 20 12.70 33.70 20.53
C GLY A 20 13.13 34.88 19.64
N PHE A 21 12.23 35.43 18.82
CA PHE A 21 12.52 36.60 17.99
C PHE A 21 12.83 37.88 18.79
N GLN A 22 12.16 38.08 19.93
CA GLN A 22 12.41 39.25 20.76
C GLN A 22 13.73 39.13 21.53
N ASP A 23 14.13 37.91 21.88
CA ASP A 23 15.38 37.64 22.59
C ASP A 23 16.60 37.70 21.65
N PHE A 24 16.46 37.23 20.40
CA PHE A 24 17.51 37.40 19.36
C PHE A 24 17.86 38.89 19.16
N SER A 25 16.85 39.76 19.04
CA SER A 25 17.05 41.21 18.86
C SER A 25 17.77 41.86 20.06
N LYS A 26 17.56 41.35 21.28
CA LYS A 26 18.30 41.78 22.48
C LYS A 26 19.76 41.32 22.42
N TRP A 27 20.01 40.07 22.05
CA TRP A 27 21.37 39.54 21.92
C TRP A 27 22.18 40.25 20.83
N GLU A 28 21.59 40.52 19.67
CA GLU A 28 22.22 41.29 18.59
C GLU A 28 22.58 42.72 19.06
N SER A 29 21.67 43.38 19.78
CA SER A 29 21.91 44.71 20.38
C SER A 29 23.07 44.68 21.39
N VAL A 30 23.11 43.68 22.27
CA VAL A 30 24.19 43.49 23.25
C VAL A 30 25.53 43.17 22.58
N LEU A 31 25.52 42.38 21.51
CA LEU A 31 26.72 42.06 20.72
C LEU A 31 27.29 43.32 20.06
N LYS A 32 26.44 44.13 19.43
CA LYS A 32 26.80 45.40 18.79
C LYS A 32 27.37 46.43 19.79
N ILE A 33 26.83 46.48 21.01
CA ILE A 33 27.38 47.30 22.11
C ILE A 33 28.76 46.78 22.56
N LYS A 34 28.93 45.45 22.72
CA LYS A 34 30.23 44.84 23.07
C LYS A 34 31.29 45.11 22.00
N GLU A 35 30.93 44.99 20.72
CA GLU A 35 31.84 45.24 19.61
C GLU A 35 32.25 46.72 19.54
N GLY A 36 31.29 47.66 19.69
CA GLY A 36 31.59 49.09 19.79
C GLY A 36 32.54 49.42 20.95
N LEU A 37 32.32 48.82 22.12
CA LEU A 37 33.20 48.97 23.28
C LEU A 37 34.60 48.35 23.05
N LEU A 38 34.70 47.25 22.30
CA LEU A 38 35.97 46.64 21.94
C LEU A 38 36.76 47.55 20.99
N ARG A 39 36.12 48.06 19.91
CA ARG A 39 36.72 49.04 18.99
C ARG A 39 37.19 50.30 19.72
N GLN A 40 36.41 50.78 20.71
CA GLN A 40 36.81 51.93 21.54
C GLN A 40 38.03 51.63 22.42
N LYS A 41 38.17 50.40 22.93
CA LYS A 41 39.38 49.97 23.67
C LYS A 41 40.59 49.86 22.74
N GLU A 42 40.43 49.34 21.52
CA GLU A 42 41.49 49.26 20.51
C GLU A 42 42.12 50.65 20.25
N ILE A 43 41.27 51.67 20.04
CA ILE A 43 41.69 53.06 19.81
C ILE A 43 42.47 53.63 21.02
N VAL A 44 42.07 53.30 22.25
CA VAL A 44 42.77 53.73 23.47
C VAL A 44 44.12 53.00 23.60
N ILE A 45 44.16 51.71 23.31
CA ILE A 45 45.37 50.87 23.31
C ILE A 45 46.37 51.39 22.27
N ASP A 46 45.95 51.70 21.05
CA ASP A 46 46.84 52.23 20.01
C ASP A 46 47.37 53.63 20.35
N ARG A 47 46.54 54.49 20.95
CA ARG A 47 47.01 55.79 21.48
C ARG A 47 48.04 55.60 22.61
N GLN A 48 47.87 54.59 23.45
CA GLN A 48 48.86 54.24 24.49
C GLN A 48 50.15 53.67 23.88
N LYS A 49 50.08 52.78 22.87
CA LYS A 49 51.24 52.29 22.10
C LYS A 49 52.04 53.46 21.50
N GLN A 50 51.36 54.42 20.86
CA GLN A 50 51.98 55.63 20.30
C GLN A 50 52.68 56.47 21.38
N GLN A 51 52.03 56.70 22.53
CA GLN A 51 52.63 57.43 23.65
C GLN A 51 53.85 56.71 24.24
N ILE A 52 53.80 55.37 24.35
CA ILE A 52 54.93 54.54 24.81
C ILE A 52 56.10 54.61 23.81
N ASN A 53 55.85 54.54 22.51
CA ASN A 53 56.88 54.67 21.48
C ASN A 53 57.58 56.03 21.53
N HIS A 54 56.82 57.13 21.65
CA HIS A 54 57.37 58.47 21.80
C HIS A 54 58.22 58.63 23.08
N LEU A 55 57.83 57.96 24.18
CA LEU A 55 58.63 57.93 25.40
C LEU A 55 59.93 57.13 25.21
N HIS A 56 59.91 55.99 24.51
CA HIS A 56 61.12 55.24 24.18
C HIS A 56 62.09 56.02 23.28
N GLU A 57 61.59 56.76 22.29
CA GLU A 57 62.40 57.70 21.49
C GLU A 57 63.05 58.76 22.37
N ARG A 58 62.25 59.41 23.22
CA ARG A 58 62.72 60.46 24.13
C ARG A 58 63.73 59.97 25.17
N ILE A 59 63.65 58.70 25.57
CA ILE A 59 64.65 58.03 26.43
C ILE A 59 65.96 57.82 25.66
N ARG A 60 65.93 57.25 24.44
CA ARG A 60 67.14 57.08 23.61
C ARG A 60 67.85 58.41 23.33
N ASP A 61 67.09 59.46 23.02
CA ASP A 61 67.64 60.81 22.85
C ASP A 61 68.24 61.37 24.16
N ASN A 62 67.72 60.98 25.33
CA ASN A 62 68.27 61.38 26.62
C ASN A 62 69.58 60.63 26.91
N GLU A 63 69.60 59.32 26.69
CA GLU A 63 70.78 58.46 26.82
C GLU A 63 71.93 58.94 25.92
N LEU A 64 71.66 59.26 24.65
CA LEU A 64 72.65 59.84 23.74
C LEU A 64 73.19 61.20 24.22
N ARG A 65 72.32 62.08 24.74
CA ARG A 65 72.75 63.36 25.33
C ARG A 65 73.57 63.18 26.61
N ALA A 66 73.23 62.19 27.44
CA ALA A 66 73.98 61.86 28.65
C ALA A 66 75.36 61.28 28.29
N GLN A 67 75.46 60.42 27.27
CA GLN A 67 76.74 59.92 26.75
C GLN A 67 77.61 61.05 26.20
N HIS A 68 77.05 61.98 25.42
CA HIS A 68 77.77 63.16 24.95
C HIS A 68 78.23 64.07 26.10
N ALA A 69 77.42 64.27 27.15
CA ALA A 69 77.82 65.05 28.33
C ALA A 69 78.95 64.38 29.13
N MET A 70 78.91 63.05 29.29
CA MET A 70 79.97 62.27 29.93
C MET A 70 81.30 62.37 29.16
N LEU A 71 81.27 62.22 27.83
CA LEU A 71 82.46 62.34 26.98
C LEU A 71 82.99 63.78 26.96
N GLY A 72 82.11 64.78 26.90
CA GLY A 72 82.48 66.19 26.95
C GLY A 72 83.18 66.62 28.24
N HIS A 73 82.93 65.93 29.36
CA HIS A 73 83.69 66.14 30.60
C HIS A 73 85.06 65.46 30.61
N TYR A 74 85.21 64.30 29.94
CA TYR A 74 86.47 63.55 29.93
C TYR A 74 87.58 64.32 29.18
N VAL A 75 87.23 64.92 28.04
CA VAL A 75 88.16 65.67 27.17
C VAL A 75 88.73 66.94 27.82
N ASN A 76 88.15 67.44 28.91
CA ASN A 76 88.51 68.73 29.53
C ASN A 76 89.10 68.60 30.94
N TYR A 77 89.59 67.42 31.33
CA TYR A 77 90.14 67.16 32.69
C TYR A 77 91.60 66.70 32.73
N GLU A 78 92.11 66.06 31.67
CA GLU A 78 93.50 65.53 31.65
C GLU A 78 94.57 66.63 31.45
N GLU A 79 94.24 67.71 30.74
CA GLU A 79 95.22 68.71 30.29
C GLU A 79 95.64 69.73 31.38
N SER A 80 94.98 69.75 32.55
CA SER A 80 95.23 70.74 33.61
C SER A 80 96.17 70.29 34.74
N TYR A 81 96.57 69.01 34.81
CA TYR A 81 97.28 68.45 35.98
C TYR A 81 98.72 67.96 35.72
N MET A 82 99.22 68.03 34.48
CA MET A 82 100.56 67.53 34.11
C MET A 82 101.69 68.58 34.09
N SER A 83 101.41 69.85 34.43
CA SER A 83 102.38 70.96 34.28
C SER A 83 103.07 71.41 35.58
N SER A 84 102.89 70.73 36.71
CA SER A 84 103.62 71.04 37.95
C SER A 84 103.87 69.82 38.83
N LEU A 85 105.15 69.44 38.98
CA LEU A 85 105.81 68.92 40.20
C LEU A 85 107.15 68.26 39.83
N GLN A 86 108.24 69.03 39.86
CA GLN A 86 109.61 68.54 39.74
C GLN A 86 110.33 68.73 41.08
N PRO A 87 110.71 67.66 41.81
CA PRO A 87 111.41 67.79 43.08
C PRO A 87 112.93 67.88 42.87
N GLN A 88 113.56 68.86 43.53
CA GLN A 88 115.02 68.94 43.69
C GLN A 88 115.36 68.63 45.16
N TYR A 89 116.40 67.83 45.39
CA TYR A 89 116.80 67.37 46.73
C TYR A 89 118.30 67.65 46.94
N GLU A 90 118.64 68.47 47.92
CA GLU A 90 120.00 68.54 48.49
C GLU A 90 120.01 69.24 49.86
N ASN A 91 121.17 69.24 50.52
CA ASN A 91 121.46 69.56 51.93
C ASN A 91 121.16 68.37 52.88
N SER A 92 122.14 67.62 53.40
CA SER A 92 123.46 67.92 54.00
C SER A 92 123.39 68.24 55.49
N SER A 93 124.21 67.54 56.28
CA SER A 93 124.30 67.64 57.73
C SER A 93 125.77 67.61 58.17
N VAL A 94 126.30 68.73 58.67
CA VAL A 94 127.64 68.81 59.27
C VAL A 94 127.57 69.61 60.57
N GLN A 95 128.37 69.20 61.55
CA GLN A 95 128.39 69.72 62.92
C GLN A 95 129.20 71.02 63.05
N THR A 96 128.94 71.78 64.11
CA THR A 96 129.84 72.83 64.62
C THR A 96 130.02 72.69 66.14
N PRO A 97 131.25 72.56 66.66
CA PRO A 97 131.55 72.60 68.10
C PRO A 97 132.08 73.98 68.56
N PHE A 98 132.52 74.06 69.82
CA PHE A 98 133.04 75.24 70.55
C PHE A 98 131.95 76.26 70.99
N SER A 99 132.11 77.02 72.09
CA SER A 99 133.22 77.09 73.07
C SER A 99 132.71 77.34 74.49
N GLU A 100 133.53 77.06 75.50
CA GLU A 100 133.30 77.48 76.89
C GLU A 100 133.40 79.01 77.04
N GLN A 101 132.48 79.63 77.79
CA GLN A 101 132.72 80.93 78.42
C GLN A 101 131.86 81.09 79.68
N SER A 102 132.49 81.40 80.81
CA SER A 102 131.81 81.49 82.12
C SER A 102 130.88 82.70 82.19
N LEU A 103 129.58 82.46 82.43
CA LEU A 103 128.59 83.53 82.62
C LEU A 103 128.47 83.92 84.09
N SER A 104 128.22 85.20 84.34
CA SER A 104 128.07 85.75 85.69
C SER A 104 126.74 85.36 86.34
N HIS A 105 126.77 85.07 87.64
CA HIS A 105 125.68 84.53 88.46
C HIS A 105 124.25 85.07 88.17
N PRO A 106 124.00 86.40 88.00
CA PRO A 106 122.63 86.89 87.75
C PRO A 106 122.05 86.46 86.40
N GLN A 107 122.89 86.27 85.39
CA GLN A 107 122.45 85.89 84.04
C GLN A 107 122.14 84.40 83.95
N GLN A 108 122.75 83.57 84.82
CA GLN A 108 122.42 82.16 84.92
C GLN A 108 121.05 81.96 85.60
N GLU A 109 120.72 82.71 86.65
CA GLU A 109 119.41 82.62 87.32
C GLU A 109 118.26 83.03 86.39
N GLU A 110 118.45 84.06 85.54
CA GLU A 110 117.47 84.44 84.51
C GLU A 110 117.31 83.36 83.43
N LEU A 111 118.39 82.68 83.04
CA LEU A 111 118.37 81.56 82.10
C LEU A 111 117.70 80.31 82.70
N GLU A 112 117.95 80.00 83.96
CA GLU A 112 117.30 78.90 84.70
C GLU A 112 115.79 79.16 84.89
N GLN A 113 115.40 80.41 85.20
CA GLN A 113 113.99 80.79 85.27
C GLN A 113 113.29 80.71 83.90
N LYS A 114 113.97 81.11 82.82
CA LYS A 114 113.47 80.94 81.45
C LYS A 114 113.37 79.47 81.05
N LEU A 115 114.38 78.65 81.37
CA LEU A 115 114.37 77.20 81.16
C LEU A 115 113.15 76.59 81.87
N ALA A 116 112.95 76.86 83.16
CA ALA A 116 111.82 76.37 83.94
C ALA A 116 110.44 76.82 83.39
N SER A 117 110.34 78.03 82.81
CA SER A 117 109.13 78.45 82.07
C SER A 117 108.92 77.59 80.82
N THR A 118 109.95 77.42 80.00
CA THR A 118 109.85 76.60 78.78
C THR A 118 109.61 75.11 79.07
N GLU A 119 110.18 74.55 80.13
CA GLU A 119 109.90 73.18 80.58
C GLU A 119 108.46 73.01 81.06
N LYS A 120 107.91 74.01 81.75
CA LYS A 120 106.50 74.07 82.14
C LYS A 120 105.57 74.20 80.92
N GLU A 121 105.91 75.04 79.95
CA GLU A 121 105.17 75.20 78.69
C GLU A 121 105.21 73.92 77.84
N VAL A 122 106.38 73.28 77.72
CA VAL A 122 106.55 71.97 77.06
C VAL A 122 105.77 70.88 77.79
N SER A 123 105.73 70.90 79.13
CA SER A 123 104.93 69.97 79.93
C SER A 123 103.43 70.15 79.68
N GLN A 124 102.95 71.39 79.68
CA GLN A 124 101.56 71.73 79.34
C GLN A 124 101.20 71.36 77.90
N LEU A 125 102.09 71.58 76.94
CA LEU A 125 101.89 71.17 75.54
C LEU A 125 101.87 69.65 75.40
N ASN A 126 102.72 68.92 76.12
CA ASN A 126 102.73 67.46 76.16
C ASN A 126 101.46 66.90 76.81
N GLU A 127 100.99 67.48 77.91
CA GLU A 127 99.68 67.13 78.50
C GLU A 127 98.53 67.40 77.54
N PHE A 128 98.52 68.54 76.84
CA PHE A 128 97.52 68.88 75.83
C PHE A 128 97.56 67.90 74.65
N LEU A 129 98.74 67.57 74.13
CA LEU A 129 98.90 66.56 73.08
C LEU A 129 98.42 65.18 73.53
N LYS A 130 98.75 64.77 74.77
CA LYS A 130 98.28 63.51 75.37
C LYS A 130 96.76 63.48 75.52
N GLN A 131 96.14 64.57 75.96
CA GLN A 131 94.68 64.72 75.98
C GLN A 131 94.09 64.64 74.57
N ARG A 132 94.70 65.30 73.58
CA ARG A 132 94.26 65.31 72.17
C ARG A 132 94.33 63.92 71.54
N ILE A 133 95.43 63.20 71.75
CA ILE A 133 95.65 61.82 71.28
C ILE A 133 94.62 60.89 71.93
N ASN A 134 94.38 61.01 73.24
CA ASN A 134 93.37 60.22 73.95
C ASN A 134 91.96 60.49 73.38
N GLN A 135 91.57 61.75 73.17
CA GLN A 135 90.30 62.12 72.53
C GLN A 135 90.12 61.46 71.16
N PHE A 136 91.10 61.61 70.26
CA PHE A 136 91.05 60.98 68.93
C PHE A 136 91.06 59.44 69.00
N SER A 137 91.71 58.84 70.00
CA SER A 137 91.68 57.38 70.20
C SER A 137 90.28 56.89 70.60
N GLU A 138 89.54 57.64 71.41
CA GLU A 138 88.17 57.33 71.81
C GLU A 138 87.16 57.59 70.67
N GLU A 139 87.37 58.64 69.88
CA GLU A 139 86.59 58.88 68.66
C GLU A 139 86.79 57.77 67.63
N LYS A 140 88.04 57.31 67.44
CA LYS A 140 88.37 56.14 66.59
C LYS A 140 87.66 54.88 67.09
N LYS A 141 87.73 54.55 68.39
CA LYS A 141 87.00 53.39 68.97
C LYS A 141 85.51 53.48 68.69
N LYS A 142 84.88 54.63 68.94
CA LYS A 142 83.44 54.87 68.67
C LYS A 142 83.09 54.74 67.19
N LEU A 143 83.97 55.12 66.27
CA LEU A 143 83.79 54.92 64.83
C LEU A 143 83.94 53.46 64.43
N GLU A 144 84.94 52.74 64.96
CA GLU A 144 85.10 51.30 64.74
C GLU A 144 83.89 50.50 65.26
N GLU A 145 83.34 50.86 66.43
CA GLU A 145 82.12 50.23 66.96
C GLU A 145 80.90 50.49 66.08
N LYS A 146 80.73 51.72 65.56
CA LYS A 146 79.70 52.06 64.58
C LYS A 146 79.89 51.29 63.26
N LEU A 147 81.12 51.03 62.84
CA LEU A 147 81.42 50.22 61.66
C LEU A 147 81.03 48.75 61.94
N LYS A 148 81.46 48.19 63.08
CA LYS A 148 81.10 46.85 63.59
C LYS A 148 79.58 46.65 63.82
N THR A 149 78.78 47.69 64.06
CA THR A 149 77.30 47.58 64.07
C THR A 149 76.72 47.60 62.66
N ARG A 150 77.22 48.46 61.75
CA ARG A 150 76.80 48.49 60.35
C ARG A 150 77.12 47.20 59.61
N ASP A 151 78.29 46.60 59.84
CA ASP A 151 78.65 45.30 59.23
C ASP A 151 77.73 44.16 59.70
N ARG A 152 77.39 44.13 61.00
CA ARG A 152 76.41 43.18 61.54
C ARG A 152 75.03 43.39 60.91
N TYR A 153 74.61 44.63 60.72
CA TYR A 153 73.34 44.95 60.04
C TYR A 153 73.36 44.53 58.56
N ILE A 154 74.41 44.88 57.80
CA ILE A 154 74.61 44.48 56.39
C ILE A 154 74.59 42.96 56.24
N ASN A 155 75.30 42.24 57.12
CA ASN A 155 75.31 40.79 57.12
C ASN A 155 73.95 40.18 57.52
N SER A 156 73.16 40.86 58.37
CA SER A 156 71.77 40.47 58.65
C SER A 156 70.86 40.66 57.43
N LEU A 157 71.04 41.75 56.66
CA LEU A 157 70.28 42.01 55.42
C LEU A 157 70.64 41.00 54.34
N LYS A 158 71.93 40.75 54.09
CA LYS A 158 72.39 39.70 53.15
C LYS A 158 71.74 38.35 53.45
N LYS A 159 71.70 37.95 54.74
CA LYS A 159 71.02 36.71 55.17
C LYS A 159 69.50 36.73 55.00
N LYS A 160 68.83 37.88 55.07
CA LYS A 160 67.40 38.02 54.73
C LYS A 160 67.17 37.88 53.23
N CYS A 161 67.88 38.67 52.41
CA CYS A 161 67.76 38.64 50.95
C CYS A 161 68.07 37.25 50.37
N GLN A 162 69.06 36.54 50.93
CA GLN A 162 69.34 35.16 50.53
C GLN A 162 68.15 34.22 50.81
N LYS A 163 67.60 34.24 52.04
CA LYS A 163 66.43 33.42 52.40
C LYS A 163 65.20 33.74 51.55
N GLU A 164 65.01 35.01 51.21
CA GLU A 164 63.92 35.47 50.35
C GLU A 164 64.09 35.01 48.89
N ALA A 165 65.32 35.04 48.37
CA ALA A 165 65.65 34.46 47.07
C ALA A 165 65.50 32.92 47.03
N GLU A 166 65.86 32.23 48.12
CA GLU A 166 65.62 30.79 48.29
C GLU A 166 64.12 30.47 48.33
N GLN A 167 63.32 31.24 49.07
CA GLN A 167 61.85 31.10 49.08
C GLN A 167 61.21 31.41 47.73
N ASN A 168 61.68 32.42 46.98
CA ASN A 168 61.14 32.70 45.65
C ASN A 168 61.51 31.62 44.63
N LYS A 169 62.71 31.00 44.72
CA LYS A 169 63.05 29.81 43.93
C LYS A 169 62.12 28.62 44.24
N GLU A 170 61.75 28.42 45.50
CA GLU A 170 60.81 27.35 45.87
C GLU A 170 59.38 27.63 45.40
N LYS A 171 58.89 28.88 45.52
CA LYS A 171 57.61 29.30 44.91
C LYS A 171 57.61 29.08 43.40
N GLN A 172 58.71 29.41 42.73
CA GLN A 172 58.85 29.25 41.28
C GLN A 172 58.77 27.78 40.85
N ARG A 173 59.50 26.87 41.52
CA ARG A 173 59.34 25.41 41.32
C ARG A 173 57.92 24.94 41.55
N ARG A 174 57.23 25.49 42.56
CA ARG A 174 55.84 25.14 42.86
C ARG A 174 54.87 25.63 41.79
N ILE A 175 55.13 26.79 41.19
CA ILE A 175 54.40 27.31 40.02
C ILE A 175 54.63 26.38 38.83
N GLU A 176 55.88 26.10 38.46
CA GLU A 176 56.25 25.18 37.34
C GLU A 176 55.60 23.79 37.50
N THR A 177 55.57 23.27 38.73
CA THR A 177 54.90 22.00 39.04
C THR A 177 53.38 22.07 38.82
N LEU A 178 52.74 23.19 39.20
CA LEU A 178 51.31 23.40 38.99
C LEU A 178 50.96 23.68 37.53
N GLU A 179 51.79 24.44 36.81
CA GLU A 179 51.68 24.67 35.36
C GLU A 179 51.74 23.35 34.60
N LYS A 180 52.65 22.44 34.97
CA LYS A 180 52.66 21.09 34.40
C LYS A 180 51.36 20.33 34.69
N TYR A 181 50.90 20.29 35.94
CA TYR A 181 49.62 19.62 36.26
C TYR A 181 48.42 20.23 35.53
N LEU A 182 48.43 21.54 35.25
CA LEU A 182 47.39 22.21 34.46
C LEU A 182 47.49 21.89 32.96
N ALA A 183 48.68 21.64 32.44
CA ALA A 183 48.90 21.19 31.05
C ALA A 183 48.60 19.70 30.85
N ASP A 184 48.71 18.87 31.88
CA ASP A 184 48.33 17.45 31.88
C ASP A 184 46.80 17.24 32.01
N LEU A 185 46.00 18.30 32.22
CA LEU A 185 44.52 18.24 32.27
C LEU A 185 43.88 18.44 30.88
N PRO A 186 42.72 17.81 30.59
CA PRO A 186 41.97 18.05 29.36
C PRO A 186 41.61 19.53 29.21
N THR A 187 41.86 20.10 28.03
CA THR A 187 41.48 21.48 27.74
C THR A 187 39.96 21.60 27.53
N LEU A 188 39.45 22.83 27.55
CA LEU A 188 38.05 23.08 27.23
C LEU A 188 37.70 22.65 25.78
N ASP A 189 38.67 22.70 24.86
CA ASP A 189 38.50 22.28 23.47
C ASP A 189 38.47 20.75 23.33
N ASP A 190 39.27 20.02 24.11
CA ASP A 190 39.18 18.56 24.23
C ASP A 190 37.79 18.13 24.73
N VAL A 191 37.27 18.81 25.76
CA VAL A 191 35.94 18.52 26.31
C VAL A 191 34.82 18.88 25.33
N GLN A 192 34.94 20.00 24.60
CA GLN A 192 33.95 20.40 23.59
C GLN A 192 33.97 19.48 22.37
N SER A 193 35.14 19.09 21.87
CA SER A 193 35.28 18.15 20.75
C SER A 193 34.80 16.73 21.12
N GLN A 194 35.10 16.25 22.34
CA GLN A 194 34.51 15.01 22.87
C GLN A 194 32.99 15.11 23.00
N SER A 195 32.45 16.23 23.50
CA SER A 195 30.99 16.43 23.59
C SER A 195 30.32 16.45 22.22
N LEU A 196 30.95 17.06 21.22
CA LEU A 196 30.44 17.08 19.84
C LEU A 196 30.51 15.69 19.20
N GLN A 197 31.59 14.94 19.44
CA GLN A 197 31.73 13.57 18.98
C GLN A 197 30.69 12.64 19.63
N LEU A 198 30.41 12.82 20.92
CA LEU A 198 29.34 12.12 21.63
C LEU A 198 27.97 12.45 21.03
N GLN A 199 27.65 13.74 20.82
CA GLN A 199 26.39 14.16 20.19
C GLN A 199 26.20 13.53 18.78
N VAL A 200 27.26 13.48 17.96
CA VAL A 200 27.25 12.81 16.65
C VAL A 200 27.09 11.29 16.76
N LEU A 201 27.57 10.66 17.83
CA LEU A 201 27.36 9.23 18.09
C LEU A 201 25.95 8.94 18.63
N GLU A 202 25.40 9.82 19.46
CA GLU A 202 24.00 9.75 19.93
C GLU A 202 23.01 9.89 18.77
N GLU A 203 23.21 10.86 17.88
CA GLU A 203 22.39 11.03 16.68
C GLU A 203 22.48 9.81 15.76
N LYS A 204 23.69 9.28 15.52
CA LYS A 204 23.87 8.03 14.75
C LYS A 204 23.17 6.83 15.41
N ASN A 205 23.24 6.71 16.74
CA ASN A 205 22.59 5.63 17.48
C ASN A 205 21.05 5.75 17.37
N LYS A 206 20.51 6.96 17.53
CA LYS A 206 19.07 7.23 17.32
C LYS A 206 18.62 6.87 15.90
N ASN A 207 19.37 7.29 14.88
CA ASN A 207 19.04 6.98 13.49
C ASN A 207 19.11 5.47 13.21
N LEU A 208 20.08 4.75 13.80
CA LEU A 208 20.16 3.30 13.73
C LEU A 208 18.97 2.62 14.42
N GLN A 209 18.55 3.09 15.60
CA GLN A 209 17.36 2.59 16.30
C GLN A 209 16.08 2.80 15.47
N GLU A 210 15.92 3.97 14.83
CA GLU A 210 14.80 4.25 13.94
C GLU A 210 14.79 3.30 12.73
N THR A 211 15.94 3.06 12.09
CA THR A 211 16.03 2.07 11.00
C THR A 211 15.77 0.63 11.46
N LEU A 212 16.19 0.26 12.68
CA LEU A 212 15.91 -1.05 13.28
C LEU A 212 14.41 -1.27 13.44
N ILE A 213 13.74 -0.34 14.12
CA ILE A 213 12.29 -0.34 14.34
C ILE A 213 11.52 -0.43 13.00
N ASP A 214 11.99 0.27 11.96
CA ASP A 214 11.38 0.20 10.63
C ASP A 214 11.67 -1.11 9.87
N THR A 215 12.79 -1.80 10.13
CA THR A 215 13.01 -3.16 9.63
C THR A 215 12.21 -4.21 10.41
N GLU A 216 12.04 -4.03 11.73
CA GLU A 216 11.22 -4.90 12.59
C GLU A 216 9.74 -4.88 12.16
N LYS A 217 9.16 -3.69 11.94
CA LYS A 217 7.81 -3.53 11.38
C LYS A 217 7.63 -4.28 10.05
N LYS A 218 8.59 -4.12 9.12
CA LYS A 218 8.55 -4.77 7.80
C LYS A 218 8.67 -6.29 7.92
N LEU A 219 9.49 -6.78 8.84
CA LEU A 219 9.61 -8.21 9.14
C LEU A 219 8.31 -8.75 9.74
N GLU A 220 7.69 -8.03 10.68
CA GLU A 220 6.39 -8.39 11.27
C GLU A 220 5.27 -8.43 10.21
N GLU A 221 5.24 -7.48 9.28
CA GLU A 221 4.30 -7.45 8.15
C GLU A 221 4.51 -8.65 7.22
N ILE A 222 5.76 -8.93 6.82
CA ILE A 222 6.10 -10.11 6.00
C ILE A 222 5.72 -11.40 6.71
N THR A 223 5.96 -11.52 8.02
CA THR A 223 5.56 -12.68 8.83
C THR A 223 4.03 -12.87 8.82
N LYS A 224 3.24 -11.80 8.97
CA LYS A 224 1.78 -11.87 8.88
C LYS A 224 1.31 -12.30 7.48
N GLN A 225 1.90 -11.75 6.41
CA GLN A 225 1.60 -12.15 5.03
C GLN A 225 1.98 -13.62 4.74
N CYS A 226 3.05 -14.14 5.35
CA CYS A 226 3.41 -15.56 5.26
C CYS A 226 2.40 -16.45 6.01
N GLN A 227 2.02 -16.10 7.23
CA GLN A 227 1.02 -16.83 8.02
C GLN A 227 -0.35 -16.87 7.32
N GLU A 228 -0.75 -15.78 6.65
CA GLU A 228 -1.98 -15.77 5.85
C GLU A 228 -1.89 -16.74 4.66
N LYS A 229 -0.76 -16.76 3.93
CA LYS A 229 -0.53 -17.68 2.81
C LYS A 229 -0.47 -19.14 3.27
N GLU A 230 0.11 -19.41 4.44
CA GLU A 230 0.10 -20.74 5.07
C GLU A 230 -1.33 -21.19 5.42
N MET A 231 -2.17 -20.29 5.96
CA MET A 231 -3.58 -20.56 6.22
C MET A 231 -4.35 -20.84 4.92
N GLN A 232 -4.17 -20.01 3.88
CA GLN A 232 -4.79 -20.21 2.56
C GLN A 232 -4.38 -21.56 1.95
N LEU A 233 -3.10 -21.93 2.03
CA LEU A 233 -2.58 -23.22 1.55
C LEU A 233 -3.13 -24.40 2.36
N LEU A 234 -3.31 -24.25 3.67
CA LEU A 234 -3.93 -25.28 4.52
C LEU A 234 -5.41 -25.47 4.16
N CYS A 235 -6.15 -24.39 3.91
CA CYS A 235 -7.53 -24.45 3.41
C CYS A 235 -7.61 -25.12 2.04
N GLN A 236 -6.71 -24.80 1.09
CA GLN A 236 -6.64 -25.47 -0.21
C GLN A 236 -6.35 -26.97 -0.05
N LYS A 237 -5.39 -27.35 0.79
CA LYS A 237 -5.04 -28.75 1.10
C LYS A 237 -6.16 -29.53 1.78
N LYS A 238 -7.07 -28.85 2.51
CA LYS A 238 -8.31 -29.46 3.02
C LYS A 238 -9.30 -29.71 1.87
N LYS A 239 -9.56 -28.70 1.03
CA LYS A 239 -10.44 -28.81 -0.14
C LYS A 239 -9.96 -29.86 -1.14
N GLU A 240 -8.65 -29.98 -1.35
CA GLU A 240 -8.03 -31.04 -2.16
C GLU A 240 -8.42 -32.43 -1.66
N LYS A 241 -8.27 -32.69 -0.35
CA LYS A 241 -8.68 -33.97 0.26
C LYS A 241 -10.18 -34.24 0.11
N GLU A 242 -11.02 -33.22 0.30
CA GLU A 242 -12.49 -33.31 0.14
C GLU A 242 -12.88 -33.61 -1.31
N LEU A 243 -12.15 -33.05 -2.29
CA LEU A 243 -12.33 -33.38 -3.71
C LEU A 243 -11.83 -34.79 -4.03
N VAL A 244 -10.69 -35.23 -3.48
CA VAL A 244 -10.16 -36.59 -3.68
C VAL A 244 -11.11 -37.65 -3.11
N THR A 245 -11.66 -37.47 -1.90
CA THR A 245 -12.65 -38.42 -1.35
C THR A 245 -13.96 -38.38 -2.13
N SER A 246 -14.37 -37.22 -2.64
CA SER A 246 -15.54 -37.10 -3.52
C SER A 246 -15.34 -37.84 -4.86
N VAL A 247 -14.16 -37.70 -5.48
CA VAL A 247 -13.79 -38.43 -6.71
C VAL A 247 -13.73 -39.93 -6.45
N GLN A 248 -13.13 -40.38 -5.35
CA GLN A 248 -13.10 -41.79 -4.95
C GLN A 248 -14.51 -42.36 -4.73
N SER A 249 -15.41 -41.60 -4.09
CA SER A 249 -16.81 -42.01 -3.90
C SER A 249 -17.57 -42.08 -5.24
N LEU A 250 -17.30 -41.17 -6.18
CA LEU A 250 -17.88 -41.23 -7.53
C LEU A 250 -17.31 -42.40 -8.34
N GLN A 251 -16.01 -42.69 -8.24
CA GLN A 251 -15.37 -43.85 -8.86
C GLN A 251 -16.01 -45.15 -8.33
N GLN A 252 -16.13 -45.31 -7.02
CA GLN A 252 -16.80 -46.48 -6.40
C GLN A 252 -18.27 -46.61 -6.81
N LYS A 253 -18.99 -45.50 -7.00
CA LYS A 253 -20.38 -45.53 -7.51
C LYS A 253 -20.42 -45.99 -8.97
N VAL A 254 -19.52 -45.50 -9.82
CA VAL A 254 -19.43 -45.91 -11.23
C VAL A 254 -19.02 -47.38 -11.34
N GLU A 255 -18.00 -47.80 -10.59
CA GLU A 255 -17.54 -49.19 -10.49
C GLU A 255 -18.69 -50.11 -10.06
N LYS A 256 -19.38 -49.77 -8.96
CA LYS A 256 -20.56 -50.53 -8.52
C LYS A 256 -21.68 -50.55 -9.58
N CYS A 257 -21.97 -49.45 -10.28
CA CYS A 257 -22.95 -49.45 -11.36
C CYS A 257 -22.57 -50.33 -12.56
N LEU A 258 -21.27 -50.63 -12.74
CA LEU A 258 -20.78 -51.59 -13.73
C LEU A 258 -20.81 -53.03 -13.20
N GLU A 259 -20.56 -53.24 -11.89
CA GLU A 259 -20.61 -54.54 -11.21
C GLU A 259 -22.03 -55.07 -10.97
N ASP A 260 -22.98 -54.21 -10.56
CA ASP A 260 -24.38 -54.54 -10.22
C ASP A 260 -25.18 -55.11 -11.41
N GLY A 261 -24.57 -55.25 -12.60
CA GLY A 261 -25.17 -55.93 -13.74
C GLY A 261 -26.31 -55.18 -14.40
N ILE A 262 -26.51 -53.89 -14.06
CA ILE A 262 -27.35 -52.98 -14.84
C ILE A 262 -26.70 -52.85 -16.22
N ARG A 263 -27.21 -53.66 -17.15
CA ARG A 263 -26.72 -53.66 -18.52
C ARG A 263 -26.87 -52.26 -19.10
N LEU A 264 -25.73 -51.63 -19.38
CA LEU A 264 -25.61 -50.44 -20.21
C LEU A 264 -26.49 -50.56 -21.47
N PRO A 265 -26.84 -49.44 -22.15
CA PRO A 265 -27.68 -49.44 -23.36
C PRO A 265 -27.26 -50.36 -24.51
N MET A 266 -26.13 -51.07 -24.41
CA MET A 266 -25.81 -52.25 -25.23
C MET A 266 -26.86 -53.38 -25.21
N LEU A 267 -27.66 -53.56 -24.15
CA LEU A 267 -28.76 -54.54 -24.23
C LEU A 267 -29.91 -53.99 -25.06
N ASP A 268 -30.35 -52.78 -24.74
CA ASP A 268 -31.40 -52.05 -25.45
C ASP A 268 -31.06 -51.95 -26.94
N ALA A 269 -29.84 -51.52 -27.29
CA ALA A 269 -29.35 -51.48 -28.67
C ALA A 269 -29.38 -52.84 -29.39
N LYS A 270 -29.07 -53.96 -28.71
CA LYS A 270 -29.18 -55.30 -29.31
C LYS A 270 -30.63 -55.77 -29.46
N GLN A 271 -31.49 -55.41 -28.51
CA GLN A 271 -32.91 -55.73 -28.55
C GLN A 271 -33.61 -54.95 -29.65
N LEU A 272 -33.43 -53.62 -29.68
CA LEU A 272 -33.85 -52.71 -30.75
C LEU A 272 -33.30 -53.12 -32.11
N GLN A 273 -32.05 -53.61 -32.20
CA GLN A 273 -31.51 -54.13 -33.46
C GLN A 273 -32.28 -55.39 -33.92
N SER A 274 -32.51 -56.35 -33.02
CA SER A 274 -33.29 -57.55 -33.36
C SER A 274 -34.75 -57.25 -33.71
N GLU A 275 -35.34 -56.24 -33.08
CA GLU A 275 -36.69 -55.74 -33.41
C GLU A 275 -36.70 -55.02 -34.76
N ASN A 276 -35.69 -54.20 -35.06
CA ASN A 276 -35.56 -53.52 -36.35
C ASN A 276 -35.35 -54.51 -37.51
N ASP A 277 -34.57 -55.56 -37.30
CA ASP A 277 -34.36 -56.64 -38.29
C ASP A 277 -35.66 -57.43 -38.52
N ASN A 278 -36.42 -57.75 -37.46
CA ASN A 278 -37.74 -58.39 -37.55
C ASN A 278 -38.77 -57.50 -38.27
N LEU A 279 -38.86 -56.22 -37.92
CA LEU A 279 -39.71 -55.24 -38.62
C LEU A 279 -39.32 -55.08 -40.10
N ARG A 280 -38.04 -55.23 -40.44
CA ARG A 280 -37.56 -55.22 -41.84
C ARG A 280 -38.01 -56.46 -42.61
N GLU A 281 -38.02 -57.63 -41.97
CA GLU A 281 -38.55 -58.86 -42.55
C GLU A 281 -40.09 -58.82 -42.71
N GLN A 282 -40.81 -58.28 -41.72
CA GLN A 282 -42.26 -58.04 -41.81
C GLN A 282 -42.59 -57.06 -42.95
N ASN A 283 -41.82 -55.97 -43.11
CA ASN A 283 -42.01 -55.04 -44.22
C ASN A 283 -41.68 -55.68 -45.59
N ALA A 284 -40.62 -56.50 -45.66
CA ALA A 284 -40.26 -57.22 -46.89
C ALA A 284 -41.29 -58.30 -47.28
N THR A 285 -41.94 -58.94 -46.32
CA THR A 285 -43.04 -59.89 -46.58
C THR A 285 -44.34 -59.19 -46.94
N ALA A 286 -44.70 -58.09 -46.27
CA ALA A 286 -45.83 -57.24 -46.65
C ALA A 286 -45.65 -56.66 -48.06
N SER A 287 -44.45 -56.21 -48.42
CA SER A 287 -44.14 -55.70 -49.76
C SER A 287 -44.40 -56.76 -50.85
N LYS A 288 -43.96 -58.01 -50.65
CA LYS A 288 -44.24 -59.12 -51.58
C LYS A 288 -45.73 -59.45 -51.71
N ILE A 289 -46.51 -59.28 -50.65
CA ILE A 289 -47.97 -59.44 -50.71
C ILE A 289 -48.60 -58.32 -51.54
N ILE A 290 -48.13 -57.08 -51.37
CA ILE A 290 -48.58 -55.91 -52.16
C ILE A 290 -48.20 -56.06 -53.64
N GLU A 291 -46.97 -56.51 -53.95
CA GLU A 291 -46.52 -56.82 -55.31
C GLU A 291 -47.41 -57.89 -55.97
N SER A 292 -47.66 -59.00 -55.27
CA SER A 292 -48.56 -60.07 -55.74
C SER A 292 -50.00 -59.59 -55.97
N GLN A 293 -50.54 -58.78 -55.07
CA GLN A 293 -51.86 -58.16 -55.24
C GLN A 293 -51.90 -57.17 -56.40
N GLN A 294 -50.83 -56.40 -56.62
CA GLN A 294 -50.73 -55.46 -57.73
C GLN A 294 -50.64 -56.20 -59.08
N ASP A 295 -49.93 -57.32 -59.16
CA ASP A 295 -49.89 -58.16 -60.36
C ASP A 295 -51.25 -58.82 -60.65
N GLU A 296 -52.01 -59.21 -59.64
CA GLU A 296 -53.37 -59.72 -59.81
C GLU A 296 -54.34 -58.62 -60.27
N ILE A 297 -54.20 -57.39 -59.74
CA ILE A 297 -54.92 -56.20 -60.22
C ILE A 297 -54.54 -55.89 -61.68
N ASN A 298 -53.26 -55.95 -62.04
CA ASN A 298 -52.78 -55.76 -63.41
C ASN A 298 -53.37 -56.82 -64.36
N ARG A 299 -53.47 -58.09 -63.92
CA ARG A 299 -54.11 -59.18 -64.65
C ARG A 299 -55.59 -58.88 -64.92
N MET A 300 -56.35 -58.50 -63.90
CA MET A 300 -57.77 -58.14 -64.03
C MET A 300 -57.98 -56.91 -64.93
N ILE A 301 -57.08 -55.91 -64.88
CA ILE A 301 -57.14 -54.74 -65.76
C ILE A 301 -56.98 -55.15 -67.23
N LEU A 302 -56.04 -56.05 -67.55
CA LEU A 302 -55.84 -56.57 -68.91
C LEU A 302 -57.05 -57.40 -69.38
N GLU A 303 -57.64 -58.22 -68.50
CA GLU A 303 -58.84 -58.99 -68.81
C GLU A 303 -60.06 -58.08 -69.09
N ILE A 304 -60.28 -57.06 -68.26
CA ILE A 304 -61.32 -56.04 -68.46
C ILE A 304 -61.10 -55.28 -69.78
N GLN A 305 -59.86 -54.92 -70.12
CA GLN A 305 -59.55 -54.28 -71.40
C GLN A 305 -59.81 -55.21 -72.59
N SER A 306 -59.52 -56.51 -72.48
CA SER A 306 -59.86 -57.49 -73.53
C SER A 306 -61.37 -57.60 -73.69
N MET A 307 -62.12 -57.81 -72.60
CA MET A 307 -63.59 -57.89 -72.63
C MET A 307 -64.23 -56.62 -73.19
N GLN A 308 -63.73 -55.43 -72.84
CA GLN A 308 -64.18 -54.16 -73.44
C GLN A 308 -63.87 -54.09 -74.93
N GLY A 309 -62.70 -54.59 -75.36
CA GLY A 309 -62.31 -54.69 -76.76
C GLY A 309 -63.20 -55.63 -77.57
N ASP A 310 -63.55 -56.79 -77.00
CA ASP A 310 -64.42 -57.79 -77.63
C ASP A 310 -65.89 -57.34 -77.66
N LEU A 311 -66.42 -56.79 -76.56
CA LEU A 311 -67.73 -56.16 -76.53
C LEU A 311 -67.81 -54.99 -77.53
N SER A 312 -66.70 -54.27 -77.76
CA SER A 312 -66.61 -53.24 -78.80
C SER A 312 -66.48 -53.79 -80.22
N LYS A 313 -66.12 -55.07 -80.43
CA LYS A 313 -66.27 -55.76 -81.72
C LYS A 313 -67.71 -56.21 -81.90
N GLU A 314 -68.29 -56.84 -80.89
CA GLU A 314 -69.66 -57.38 -80.94
C GLU A 314 -70.73 -56.28 -81.06
N LYS A 315 -70.54 -55.12 -80.41
CA LYS A 315 -71.40 -53.95 -80.64
C LYS A 315 -71.36 -53.47 -82.09
N ARG A 316 -70.23 -53.59 -82.79
CA ARG A 316 -70.11 -53.22 -84.22
C ARG A 316 -70.73 -54.28 -85.14
N THR A 317 -70.59 -55.58 -84.85
CA THR A 317 -71.28 -56.62 -85.62
C THR A 317 -72.79 -56.56 -85.40
N ALA A 318 -73.26 -56.36 -84.16
CA ALA A 318 -74.66 -56.14 -83.83
C ALA A 318 -75.23 -54.88 -84.53
N GLN A 319 -74.48 -53.77 -84.57
CA GLN A 319 -74.87 -52.59 -85.35
C GLN A 319 -74.96 -52.91 -86.85
N SER A 320 -73.96 -53.57 -87.44
CA SER A 320 -73.97 -53.95 -88.86
C SER A 320 -75.13 -54.89 -89.21
N MET A 321 -75.47 -55.82 -88.30
CA MET A 321 -76.63 -56.71 -88.42
C MET A 321 -77.94 -55.94 -88.29
N GLY A 322 -78.01 -54.94 -87.39
CA GLY A 322 -79.16 -54.05 -87.26
C GLY A 322 -79.38 -53.15 -88.48
N GLU A 323 -78.30 -52.63 -89.07
CA GLU A 323 -78.34 -51.90 -90.33
C GLU A 323 -78.72 -52.82 -91.51
N GLU A 324 -78.30 -54.08 -91.52
CA GLU A 324 -78.75 -55.03 -92.53
C GLU A 324 -80.22 -55.42 -92.33
N LEU A 325 -80.67 -55.64 -91.10
CA LEU A 325 -82.08 -55.80 -90.77
C LEU A 325 -82.89 -54.59 -91.24
N GLY A 326 -82.45 -53.36 -90.98
CA GLY A 326 -83.08 -52.15 -91.50
C GLY A 326 -83.10 -52.08 -93.04
N ARG A 327 -82.05 -52.54 -93.71
CA ARG A 327 -82.04 -52.69 -95.19
C ARG A 327 -83.00 -53.77 -95.69
N LYS A 328 -83.14 -54.89 -94.95
CA LYS A 328 -84.09 -55.98 -95.27
C LYS A 328 -85.52 -55.54 -94.99
N GLU A 329 -85.77 -54.85 -93.88
CA GLU A 329 -87.07 -54.31 -93.48
C GLU A 329 -87.51 -53.18 -94.40
N GLY A 330 -86.64 -52.22 -94.75
CA GLY A 330 -86.91 -51.24 -95.80
C GLY A 330 -87.05 -51.86 -97.21
N SER A 331 -86.64 -53.11 -97.40
CA SER A 331 -86.95 -53.89 -98.62
C SER A 331 -88.25 -54.68 -98.50
N PHE A 332 -88.60 -55.13 -97.29
CA PHE A 332 -89.87 -55.78 -96.96
C PHE A 332 -91.03 -54.77 -96.96
N GLN A 333 -90.81 -53.54 -96.48
CA GLN A 333 -91.72 -52.41 -96.59
C GLN A 333 -91.94 -52.06 -98.05
N ARG A 334 -90.89 -51.89 -98.87
CA ARG A 334 -91.06 -51.69 -100.33
C ARG A 334 -91.75 -52.87 -101.03
N LEU A 335 -91.53 -54.11 -100.57
CA LEU A 335 -92.30 -55.28 -101.02
C LEU A 335 -93.76 -55.25 -100.54
N THR A 336 -94.03 -54.72 -99.36
CA THR A 336 -95.37 -54.58 -98.77
C THR A 336 -96.13 -53.41 -99.38
N GLU A 337 -95.45 -52.32 -99.74
CA GLU A 337 -95.97 -51.22 -100.56
C GLU A 337 -96.23 -51.71 -101.98
N ALA A 338 -95.31 -52.46 -102.59
CA ALA A 338 -95.57 -53.11 -103.88
C ALA A 338 -96.70 -54.14 -103.81
N LEU A 339 -96.83 -54.87 -102.69
CA LEU A 339 -97.96 -55.78 -102.44
C LEU A 339 -99.26 -54.99 -102.23
N LEU A 340 -99.23 -53.85 -101.53
CA LEU A 340 -100.37 -52.95 -101.32
C LEU A 340 -100.75 -52.20 -102.60
N GLU A 341 -99.81 -51.95 -103.51
CA GLU A 341 -100.01 -51.32 -104.82
C GLU A 341 -100.58 -52.34 -105.83
N ASN A 342 -100.05 -53.56 -105.84
CA ASN A 342 -100.61 -54.69 -106.58
C ASN A 342 -101.99 -55.07 -106.00
N GLN A 343 -102.16 -54.97 -104.68
CA GLN A 343 -103.44 -55.08 -104.00
C GLN A 343 -104.32 -53.86 -104.23
N ARG A 344 -103.81 -52.66 -104.56
CA ARG A 344 -104.64 -51.52 -104.99
C ARG A 344 -105.19 -51.75 -106.38
N GLN A 345 -104.36 -52.26 -107.29
CA GLN A 345 -104.76 -52.76 -108.62
C GLN A 345 -105.72 -53.96 -108.53
N THR A 346 -105.65 -54.75 -107.45
CA THR A 346 -106.55 -55.89 -107.23
C THR A 346 -107.83 -55.51 -106.46
N ARG A 347 -107.80 -54.53 -105.55
CA ARG A 347 -108.90 -54.13 -104.64
C ARG A 347 -109.90 -53.15 -105.26
N GLU A 348 -109.65 -52.68 -106.48
CA GLU A 348 -110.74 -52.24 -107.37
C GLU A 348 -111.72 -53.40 -107.66
N THR A 349 -111.26 -54.66 -107.53
CA THR A 349 -112.12 -55.84 -107.30
C THR A 349 -112.22 -56.17 -105.80
N TYR A 350 -113.38 -55.89 -105.21
CA TYR A 350 -113.79 -56.34 -103.87
C TYR A 350 -112.99 -55.83 -102.64
N SER A 351 -113.14 -54.54 -102.35
CA SER A 351 -114.01 -54.04 -101.26
C SER A 351 -113.91 -54.64 -99.84
N LEU A 352 -113.64 -53.75 -98.85
CA LEU A 352 -114.06 -53.80 -97.42
C LEU A 352 -113.41 -54.90 -96.52
N LEU A 353 -113.12 -54.70 -95.21
CA LEU A 353 -113.35 -53.59 -94.25
C LEU A 353 -112.30 -53.64 -93.10
N ASP A 354 -111.88 -52.47 -92.58
CA ASP A 354 -111.35 -52.07 -91.24
C ASP A 354 -110.66 -53.02 -90.23
N GLN A 355 -109.92 -52.55 -89.21
CA GLN A 355 -109.00 -51.40 -88.97
C GLN A 355 -108.64 -51.39 -87.44
N SER A 356 -107.72 -50.49 -87.05
CA SER A 356 -107.40 -50.03 -85.67
C SER A 356 -106.54 -50.95 -84.78
N GLN A 357 -105.51 -50.51 -84.03
CA GLN A 357 -105.28 -49.32 -83.14
C GLN A 357 -105.97 -49.44 -81.76
N GLU A 358 -105.37 -49.10 -80.61
CA GLU A 358 -104.01 -48.55 -80.27
C GLU A 358 -103.69 -48.62 -78.75
N SER A 359 -102.41 -48.51 -78.35
CA SER A 359 -101.91 -47.82 -77.11
C SER A 359 -102.40 -48.28 -75.69
N GLU A 360 -101.98 -47.78 -74.50
CA GLU A 360 -101.08 -46.70 -73.96
C GLU A 360 -100.44 -47.12 -72.57
N GLN A 361 -99.37 -46.43 -72.10
CA GLN A 361 -98.98 -46.14 -70.66
C GLN A 361 -98.69 -47.32 -69.65
N SER A 362 -98.16 -47.21 -68.40
CA SER A 362 -97.22 -46.33 -67.60
C SER A 362 -96.73 -47.17 -66.34
N GLU A 363 -96.19 -46.80 -65.14
CA GLU A 363 -95.86 -45.55 -64.40
C GLU A 363 -94.88 -45.78 -63.17
N LEU A 364 -94.07 -44.75 -62.80
CA LEU A 364 -93.55 -44.29 -61.45
C LEU A 364 -92.80 -45.13 -60.34
N GLN A 365 -92.18 -44.34 -59.43
CA GLN A 365 -91.80 -44.54 -57.99
C GLN A 365 -90.37 -45.02 -57.58
N THR A 366 -89.83 -44.85 -56.34
CA THR A 366 -89.89 -43.81 -55.23
C THR A 366 -88.96 -44.21 -54.05
N LEU A 367 -88.09 -43.33 -53.46
CA LEU A 367 -87.72 -43.24 -52.00
C LEU A 367 -86.57 -42.25 -51.63
N ARG A 368 -86.45 -41.87 -50.33
CA ARG A 368 -85.27 -41.22 -49.64
C ARG A 368 -85.44 -41.15 -48.10
N SER A 369 -84.38 -41.34 -47.31
CA SER A 369 -84.32 -41.12 -45.83
C SER A 369 -82.86 -41.17 -45.30
N LYS A 370 -82.52 -40.94 -44.01
CA LYS A 370 -82.65 -39.77 -43.09
C LYS A 370 -81.66 -40.00 -41.91
N TRP A 371 -81.09 -38.98 -41.25
CA TRP A 371 -80.08 -39.13 -40.16
C TRP A 371 -80.57 -38.64 -38.77
N PRO A 372 -79.98 -39.08 -37.63
CA PRO A 372 -80.29 -38.63 -36.27
C PRO A 372 -79.43 -37.44 -35.77
N LEU A 373 -79.77 -36.87 -34.61
CA LEU A 373 -79.27 -35.56 -34.12
C LEU A 373 -78.63 -35.56 -32.71
N PHE A 374 -78.56 -36.69 -32.02
CA PHE A 374 -78.32 -36.73 -30.56
C PHE A 374 -76.85 -36.69 -30.08
N ASP A 375 -75.86 -36.73 -30.96
CA ASP A 375 -74.45 -37.01 -30.60
C ASP A 375 -73.55 -35.76 -30.44
N LEU A 376 -74.07 -34.56 -30.72
CA LEU A 376 -73.23 -33.37 -30.92
C LEU A 376 -72.85 -32.61 -29.63
N THR A 377 -73.71 -32.61 -28.62
CA THR A 377 -73.53 -31.77 -27.40
C THR A 377 -72.44 -32.29 -26.46
N VAL A 378 -72.32 -33.61 -26.31
CA VAL A 378 -71.28 -34.26 -25.48
C VAL A 378 -69.89 -34.04 -26.09
N ILE A 379 -69.81 -34.07 -27.43
CA ILE A 379 -68.58 -33.81 -28.17
C ILE A 379 -68.13 -32.35 -28.01
N ASP A 380 -69.05 -31.38 -28.10
CA ASP A 380 -68.76 -29.96 -27.90
C ASP A 380 -68.23 -29.66 -26.48
N GLN A 381 -68.85 -30.24 -25.45
CA GLN A 381 -68.40 -30.09 -24.06
C GLN A 381 -67.00 -30.71 -23.83
N LEU A 382 -66.66 -31.84 -24.47
CA LEU A 382 -65.30 -32.39 -24.42
C LEU A 382 -64.27 -31.46 -25.10
N PHE A 383 -64.58 -30.93 -26.29
CA PHE A 383 -63.67 -29.98 -26.97
C PHE A 383 -63.45 -28.70 -26.16
N LYS A 384 -64.49 -28.22 -25.46
CA LYS A 384 -64.42 -27.07 -24.57
C LYS A 384 -63.48 -27.31 -23.38
N GLU A 385 -63.60 -28.44 -22.68
CA GLU A 385 -62.70 -28.80 -21.58
C GLU A 385 -61.26 -29.05 -22.03
N MET A 386 -61.05 -29.72 -23.16
CA MET A 386 -59.73 -29.87 -23.77
C MET A 386 -59.11 -28.50 -24.15
N SER A 387 -59.94 -27.54 -24.57
CA SER A 387 -59.48 -26.19 -24.92
C SER A 387 -59.05 -25.39 -23.69
N TYR A 388 -59.72 -25.53 -22.55
CA TYR A 388 -59.27 -24.92 -21.29
C TYR A 388 -57.94 -25.51 -20.81
N CYS A 389 -57.80 -26.83 -20.80
CA CYS A 389 -56.54 -27.48 -20.39
C CYS A 389 -55.38 -27.07 -21.31
N LEU A 390 -55.62 -26.96 -22.63
CA LEU A 390 -54.62 -26.47 -23.59
C LEU A 390 -54.26 -24.99 -23.39
N PHE A 391 -55.20 -24.15 -22.96
CA PHE A 391 -54.96 -22.73 -22.67
C PHE A 391 -54.12 -22.56 -21.40
N ASP A 392 -54.50 -23.24 -20.32
CA ASP A 392 -53.78 -23.21 -19.04
C ASP A 392 -52.35 -23.77 -19.18
N LEU A 393 -52.17 -24.87 -19.93
CA LEU A 393 -50.84 -25.42 -20.20
C LEU A 393 -49.96 -24.44 -21.00
N LYS A 394 -50.53 -23.74 -22.00
CA LYS A 394 -49.81 -22.68 -22.73
C LYS A 394 -49.43 -21.50 -21.83
N ALA A 395 -50.26 -21.14 -20.85
CA ALA A 395 -49.93 -20.12 -19.86
C ALA A 395 -48.74 -20.55 -18.99
N LEU A 396 -48.72 -21.79 -18.49
CA LEU A 396 -47.60 -22.35 -17.73
C LEU A 396 -46.31 -22.42 -18.57
N CYS A 397 -46.38 -22.85 -19.84
CA CYS A 397 -45.23 -22.83 -20.73
C CYS A 397 -44.67 -21.41 -20.96
N SER A 398 -45.55 -20.39 -21.05
CA SER A 398 -45.12 -18.99 -21.14
C SER A 398 -44.42 -18.51 -19.87
N ILE A 399 -44.91 -18.90 -18.69
CA ILE A 399 -44.28 -18.58 -17.39
C ILE A 399 -42.90 -19.22 -17.27
N LEU A 400 -42.78 -20.51 -17.60
CA LEU A 400 -41.50 -21.23 -17.56
C LEU A 400 -40.47 -20.61 -18.52
N ASN A 401 -40.90 -20.20 -19.72
CA ASN A 401 -40.02 -19.54 -20.69
C ASN A 401 -39.64 -18.10 -20.27
N GLN A 402 -40.51 -17.38 -19.55
CA GLN A 402 -40.16 -16.09 -18.92
C GLN A 402 -39.08 -16.28 -17.84
N ARG A 403 -39.27 -17.23 -16.91
CA ARG A 403 -38.30 -17.57 -15.85
C ARG A 403 -36.95 -18.03 -16.43
N ALA A 404 -36.97 -18.87 -17.47
CA ALA A 404 -35.76 -19.33 -18.17
C ALA A 404 -35.00 -18.19 -18.88
N GLN A 405 -35.66 -17.07 -19.19
CA GLN A 405 -35.05 -15.86 -19.75
C GLN A 405 -34.67 -14.82 -18.68
N GLY A 406 -34.73 -15.16 -17.38
CA GLY A 406 -34.41 -14.26 -16.28
C GLY A 406 -35.40 -13.10 -16.10
N LYS A 407 -36.65 -13.26 -16.56
CA LYS A 407 -37.72 -12.26 -16.45
C LYS A 407 -38.70 -12.65 -15.35
N GLU A 408 -39.20 -11.67 -14.61
CA GLU A 408 -40.27 -11.89 -13.62
C GLU A 408 -41.50 -12.51 -14.31
N PRO A 409 -42.04 -13.64 -13.80
CA PRO A 409 -43.24 -14.25 -14.35
C PRO A 409 -44.48 -13.45 -13.97
N ASN A 410 -45.47 -13.41 -14.86
CA ASN A 410 -46.73 -12.72 -14.56
C ASN A 410 -47.53 -13.46 -13.47
N LEU A 411 -47.47 -12.93 -12.24
CA LEU A 411 -48.13 -13.46 -11.04
C LEU A 411 -49.64 -13.70 -11.22
N SER A 412 -50.35 -12.90 -12.01
CA SER A 412 -51.79 -13.09 -12.24
C SER A 412 -52.12 -14.32 -13.09
N LEU A 413 -51.17 -14.77 -13.93
CA LEU A 413 -51.26 -16.02 -14.69
C LEU A 413 -50.75 -17.21 -13.87
N LEU A 414 -49.70 -17.02 -13.06
CA LEU A 414 -49.17 -18.06 -12.16
C LEU A 414 -50.19 -18.48 -11.11
N LEU A 415 -50.90 -17.51 -10.51
CA LEU A 415 -51.93 -17.74 -9.51
C LEU A 415 -53.32 -18.07 -10.11
N GLY A 416 -53.43 -18.31 -11.42
CA GLY A 416 -54.65 -18.80 -12.07
C GLY A 416 -55.86 -17.86 -12.08
N ILE A 417 -55.71 -16.59 -11.66
CA ILE A 417 -56.80 -15.64 -11.30
C ILE A 417 -57.70 -15.22 -12.49
N ARG A 418 -57.49 -15.79 -13.69
CA ARG A 418 -58.30 -15.54 -14.89
C ARG A 418 -58.96 -16.82 -15.48
N SER A 419 -58.85 -17.97 -14.80
CA SER A 419 -59.32 -19.28 -15.31
C SER A 419 -60.04 -20.12 -14.23
N MET A 420 -61.04 -19.55 -13.55
CA MET A 420 -61.90 -20.30 -12.61
C MET A 420 -63.40 -20.07 -12.87
N ASN A 421 -63.93 -20.75 -13.89
CA ASN A 421 -65.36 -21.04 -14.00
C ASN A 421 -65.60 -22.50 -13.58
N CYS A 422 -65.72 -22.73 -12.27
CA CYS A 422 -66.24 -24.00 -11.75
C CYS A 422 -67.76 -23.84 -11.58
N SER A 423 -68.57 -24.66 -12.26
CA SER A 423 -70.01 -24.81 -11.93
C SER A 423 -70.17 -26.03 -11.04
N PRO A 424 -70.52 -25.88 -9.76
CA PRO A 424 -70.82 -26.99 -8.87
C PRO A 424 -72.30 -27.38 -9.03
N GLU A 425 -72.64 -27.97 -10.17
CA GLU A 425 -74.00 -28.44 -10.45
C GLU A 425 -74.04 -29.97 -10.52
N GLU A 426 -74.86 -30.56 -9.64
CA GLU A 426 -75.14 -31.98 -9.58
C GLU A 426 -76.07 -32.37 -10.75
N THR A 427 -75.63 -33.26 -11.63
CA THR A 427 -76.53 -33.96 -12.55
C THR A 427 -76.19 -35.44 -12.63
N GLU A 428 -77.01 -36.27 -11.99
CA GLU A 428 -77.15 -37.67 -12.39
C GLU A 428 -77.64 -37.72 -13.84
N ASN A 429 -77.04 -38.57 -14.68
CA ASN A 429 -77.78 -39.21 -15.76
C ASN A 429 -77.05 -40.45 -16.28
N ASP A 430 -77.75 -41.57 -16.32
CA ASP A 430 -77.29 -42.76 -17.02
C ASP A 430 -77.45 -42.59 -18.54
N HIS A 431 -76.43 -42.99 -19.30
CA HIS A 431 -76.49 -43.79 -20.55
C HIS A 431 -75.11 -43.74 -21.25
N SER A 432 -74.70 -44.84 -21.87
CA SER A 432 -73.28 -45.14 -22.12
C SER A 432 -72.75 -44.75 -23.51
N PRO A 433 -71.64 -43.97 -23.52
CA PRO A 433 -70.57 -44.16 -24.50
C PRO A 433 -69.20 -44.22 -23.80
N GLU A 434 -68.75 -45.43 -23.43
CA GLU A 434 -67.56 -45.68 -22.60
C GLU A 434 -66.26 -45.06 -23.13
N ALA A 435 -66.14 -44.88 -24.45
CA ALA A 435 -64.99 -44.24 -25.09
C ALA A 435 -64.90 -42.72 -24.89
N PHE A 436 -66.03 -42.05 -24.62
CA PHE A 436 -66.09 -40.60 -24.41
C PHE A 436 -66.13 -40.23 -22.93
N THR A 437 -66.83 -41.00 -22.08
CA THR A 437 -66.77 -40.82 -20.62
C THR A 437 -65.35 -41.02 -20.09
N LYS A 438 -64.62 -42.02 -20.61
CA LYS A 438 -63.20 -42.21 -20.30
C LYS A 438 -62.34 -41.00 -20.70
N LYS A 439 -62.53 -40.45 -21.91
CA LYS A 439 -61.81 -39.23 -22.34
C LYS A 439 -62.12 -38.02 -21.46
N LEU A 440 -63.35 -37.88 -20.98
CA LEU A 440 -63.70 -36.84 -20.00
C LEU A 440 -62.98 -37.08 -18.66
N SER A 441 -62.89 -38.31 -18.15
CA SER A 441 -62.10 -38.60 -16.94
C SER A 441 -60.59 -38.37 -17.15
N ASP A 442 -60.06 -38.67 -18.34
CA ASP A 442 -58.65 -38.41 -18.69
C ASP A 442 -58.37 -36.89 -18.74
N VAL A 443 -59.29 -36.07 -19.27
CA VAL A 443 -59.20 -34.60 -19.25
C VAL A 443 -59.35 -34.03 -17.84
N CYS A 444 -60.22 -34.60 -17.01
CA CYS A 444 -60.33 -34.25 -15.59
C CYS A 444 -59.13 -34.72 -14.74
N GLN A 445 -58.31 -35.67 -15.22
CA GLN A 445 -56.99 -35.98 -14.66
C GLN A 445 -55.97 -34.92 -15.12
N LEU A 446 -55.88 -34.67 -16.43
CA LEU A 446 -54.97 -33.66 -16.99
C LEU A 446 -55.15 -32.27 -16.36
N ARG A 447 -56.39 -31.85 -16.04
CA ARG A 447 -56.66 -30.60 -15.33
C ARG A 447 -56.03 -30.59 -13.93
N ARG A 448 -56.17 -31.69 -13.16
CA ARG A 448 -55.53 -31.84 -11.84
C ARG A 448 -54.00 -31.88 -11.92
N ASP A 449 -53.45 -32.55 -12.93
CA ASP A 449 -52.00 -32.59 -13.17
C ASP A 449 -51.44 -31.20 -13.51
N ILE A 450 -52.21 -30.38 -14.25
CA ILE A 450 -51.90 -28.98 -14.54
C ILE A 450 -51.97 -28.11 -13.27
N ASP A 451 -52.95 -28.35 -12.39
CA ASP A 451 -53.09 -27.62 -11.12
C ASP A 451 -51.97 -27.99 -10.12
N GLU A 452 -51.56 -29.26 -10.05
CA GLU A 452 -50.40 -29.72 -9.28
C GLU A 452 -49.08 -29.14 -9.82
N LEU A 453 -48.92 -29.10 -11.15
CA LEU A 453 -47.77 -28.44 -11.80
C LEU A 453 -47.74 -26.93 -11.53
N ARG A 454 -48.90 -26.25 -11.58
CA ARG A 454 -49.02 -24.82 -11.23
C ARG A 454 -48.63 -24.57 -9.78
N THR A 455 -49.05 -25.44 -8.87
CA THR A 455 -48.68 -25.40 -7.45
C THR A 455 -47.17 -25.57 -7.28
N THR A 456 -46.60 -26.63 -7.88
CA THR A 456 -45.14 -26.92 -7.84
C THR A 456 -44.29 -25.77 -8.40
N ILE A 457 -44.73 -25.11 -9.48
CA ILE A 457 -44.04 -23.95 -10.04
C ILE A 457 -44.17 -22.73 -9.10
N SER A 458 -45.33 -22.54 -8.46
CA SER A 458 -45.57 -21.45 -7.51
C SER A 458 -44.73 -21.61 -6.24
N ASP A 459 -44.66 -22.82 -5.67
CA ASP A 459 -43.85 -23.11 -4.48
C ASP A 459 -42.36 -22.93 -4.75
N ARG A 460 -41.88 -23.37 -5.92
CA ARG A 460 -40.48 -23.12 -6.33
C ARG A 460 -40.21 -21.66 -6.63
N TYR A 461 -41.18 -20.89 -7.13
CA TYR A 461 -41.01 -19.45 -7.28
C TYR A 461 -40.99 -18.72 -5.93
N ALA A 462 -41.86 -19.10 -4.99
CA ALA A 462 -41.85 -18.58 -3.63
C ALA A 462 -40.54 -18.93 -2.90
N GLN A 463 -40.02 -20.14 -3.09
CA GLN A 463 -38.72 -20.54 -2.56
C GLN A 463 -37.58 -19.73 -3.19
N ASP A 464 -37.48 -19.64 -4.52
CA ASP A 464 -36.43 -18.85 -5.19
C ASP A 464 -36.44 -17.39 -4.70
N MET A 465 -37.61 -16.78 -4.52
CA MET A 465 -37.74 -15.40 -4.02
C MET A 465 -37.40 -15.29 -2.53
N GLY A 466 -37.58 -16.34 -1.73
CA GLY A 466 -37.16 -16.43 -0.33
C GLY A 466 -35.65 -16.62 -0.18
N ASP A 467 -35.06 -17.54 -0.94
CA ASP A 467 -33.62 -17.85 -0.91
C ASP A 467 -32.75 -16.69 -1.47
N ASN A 468 -33.32 -15.83 -2.34
CA ASN A 468 -32.70 -14.56 -2.74
C ASN A 468 -32.88 -13.42 -1.71
N CYS A 469 -33.80 -13.54 -0.74
CA CYS A 469 -33.97 -12.58 0.35
C CYS A 469 -32.95 -12.81 1.49
N VAL A 470 -31.65 -12.84 1.16
CA VAL A 470 -30.58 -12.82 2.17
C VAL A 470 -30.58 -11.45 2.84
N THR A 471 -31.08 -11.38 4.07
CA THR A 471 -31.10 -10.15 4.88
C THR A 471 -29.69 -9.65 5.16
N GLN A 472 -29.38 -8.46 4.65
CA GLN A 472 -28.24 -7.63 5.05
C GLN A 472 -28.54 -6.87 6.36
#